data_AF-A0A1H3C9B9-F1
#
_entry.id   AF-A0A1H3C9B9-F1
#
_cell.length_a   1.000
_cell.length_b   1.000
_cell.length_c   1.000
_cell.angle_alpha   90.00
_cell.angle_beta   90.00
_cell.angle_gamma   90.00
#
_symmetry.space_group_name_H-M   'P 1'
#
loop_
_entity.id
_entity.type
_entity.pdbx_description
1 polymer ?
#
loop_
_entity_poly.entity_id
_entity_poly.type
_entity_poly.pdbx_seq_one_letter_code
_entity_poly.pdbx_strand_id
1 'polypeptide(L)' 'MIFRINKLRNKISEQLNREETDWQHIERLSKELDLLILEYLHNKEKLKEK' A
#
# COMPACT_ATOMS: atom_id res chain seq x y z
N MET A 1 10.19 2.62 3.92
CA MET A 1 9.07 2.35 2.97
C MET A 1 8.47 0.96 3.10
N ILE A 2 9.27 -0.12 2.99
CA ILE A 2 8.74 -1.50 3.03
C ILE A 2 7.83 -1.77 4.24
N PHE A 3 8.19 -1.26 5.42
CA PHE A 3 7.33 -1.36 6.61
C PHE A 3 5.94 -0.72 6.43
N ARG A 4 5.86 0.46 5.79
CA ARG A 4 4.58 1.16 5.54
C ARG A 4 3.72 0.39 4.54
N ILE A 5 4.33 -0.14 3.48
CA ILE A 5 3.67 -1.01 2.48
C ILE A 5 3.07 -2.24 3.18
N ASN A 6 3.85 -2.94 4.02
CA ASN A 6 3.37 -4.10 4.76
C ASN A 6 2.23 -3.75 5.71
N LYS A 7 2.31 -2.61 6.41
CA LYS A 7 1.25 -2.13 7.29
C LYS A 7 -0.06 -1.87 6.53
N LEU A 8 0.00 -1.25 5.35
CA LEU A 8 -1.18 -1.00 4.53
C LEU A 8 -1.77 -2.30 3.97
N ARG A 9 -0.94 -3.22 3.50
CA ARG A 9 -1.38 -4.54 3.06
C ARG A 9 -2.15 -5.27 4.16
N ASN A 10 -1.61 -5.27 5.39
CA ASN A 10 -2.28 -5.90 6.52
C ASN A 10 -3.63 -5.25 6.83
N LYS A 11 -3.71 -3.90 6.80
CA LYS A 11 -4.99 -3.20 6.98
C LYS A 11 -6.01 -3.57 5.92
N ILE A 12 -5.61 -3.67 4.64
CA ILE A 12 -6.51 -4.08 3.56
C ILE A 12 -7.00 -5.52 3.81
N SER A 13 -6.10 -6.43 4.16
CA SER A 13 -6.47 -7.81 4.53
C SER A 13 -7.43 -7.85 5.72
N GLU A 14 -7.21 -7.03 6.75
CA GLU A 14 -8.12 -6.92 7.90
C GLU A 14 -9.51 -6.45 7.48
N GLN A 15 -9.62 -5.47 6.56
CA GLN A 15 -10.93 -5.00 6.08
C GLN A 15 -11.66 -6.05 5.24
N LEU A 16 -10.94 -6.76 4.37
CA LEU A 16 -11.51 -7.82 3.52
C LEU A 16 -12.04 -9.02 4.32
N ASN A 17 -11.50 -9.24 5.53
CA ASN A 17 -11.91 -10.34 6.41
C ASN A 17 -13.03 -9.95 7.39
N ARG A 18 -13.57 -8.72 7.30
CA ARG A 18 -14.71 -8.31 8.13
C ARG A 18 -16.01 -8.89 7.58
N GLU A 19 -16.93 -9.19 8.49
CA GLU A 19 -18.29 -9.65 8.16
C GLU A 19 -19.02 -8.66 7.25
N GLU A 20 -18.82 -7.36 7.48
CA GLU A 20 -19.24 -6.29 6.58
C GLU A 20 -18.00 -5.54 6.04
N THR A 21 -17.84 -5.58 4.72
CA THR A 21 -16.68 -4.99 4.03
C THR A 21 -16.97 -3.54 3.65
N ASP A 22 -16.21 -2.60 4.22
CA ASP A 22 -16.22 -1.20 3.78
C ASP A 22 -15.34 -1.03 2.52
N TRP A 23 -15.97 -1.14 1.36
CA TRP A 23 -15.32 -1.01 0.07
C TRP A 23 -14.72 0.38 -0.17
N GLN A 24 -15.33 1.44 0.37
CA GLN A 24 -14.81 2.80 0.21
C GLN A 24 -13.51 2.97 1.02
N HIS A 25 -13.45 2.37 2.20
CA HIS A 25 -12.23 2.37 3.00
C HIS A 25 -11.13 1.53 2.35
N ILE A 26 -11.45 0.36 1.79
CA ILE A 26 -10.50 -0.45 1.02
C ILE A 26 -9.95 0.33 -0.18
N GLU A 27 -10.80 1.00 -0.96
CA GLU A 27 -10.35 1.79 -2.10
C GLU A 27 -9.36 2.89 -1.70
N ARG A 28 -9.60 3.57 -0.57
CA ARG A 28 -8.68 4.58 -0.03
C ARG A 28 -7.34 3.97 0.36
N LEU A 29 -7.35 2.83 1.06
CA LEU A 29 -6.14 2.12 1.47
C LEU A 29 -5.33 1.62 0.25
N SER A 30 -6.00 1.11 -0.78
CA SER A 30 -5.36 0.66 -2.02
C SER A 30 -4.68 1.81 -2.76
N LYS A 31 -5.33 2.97 -2.89
CA LYS A 31 -4.71 4.16 -3.49
C LYS A 31 -3.47 4.63 -2.71
N GLU A 32 -3.50 4.59 -1.38
CA GLU A 32 -2.33 4.93 -0.56
C GLU A 32 -1.18 3.92 -0.77
N LEU A 33 -1.51 2.64 -0.89
CA LEU A 33 -0.54 1.58 -1.15
C LEU A 33 0.11 1.74 -2.52
N ASP A 34 -0.66 2.03 -3.56
CA ASP A 34 -0.16 2.25 -4.93
C ASP A 34 0.84 3.40 -4.97
N LEU A 35 0.52 4.54 -4.33
CA LEU A 35 1.42 5.69 -4.25
C LEU A 35 2.75 5.33 -3.57
N LEU A 36 2.70 4.57 -2.48
CA LEU A 36 3.92 4.14 -1.77
C LEU A 36 4.76 3.14 -2.57
N ILE A 37 4.13 2.28 -3.38
CA ILE A 37 4.83 1.37 -4.28
C ILE A 37 5.52 2.16 -5.38
N LEU A 38 4.85 3.13 -5.99
CA LEU A 38 5.44 4.02 -7.01
C LEU A 38 6.64 4.78 -6.45
N GLU A 39 6.51 5.37 -5.26
CA GLU A 39 7.61 6.05 -4.58
C GLU A 39 8.80 5.10 -4.32
N TYR A 40 8.51 3.85 -3.93
CA TYR A 40 9.53 2.83 -3.73
C TYR A 40 10.27 2.44 -5.00
N LEU A 41 9.56 2.25 -6.10
CA LEU A 41 10.17 1.93 -7.39
C LEU A 41 11.03 3.09 -7.88
N HIS A 42 10.51 4.32 -7.84
CA HIS A 42 11.23 5.53 -8.24
C HIS A 42 12.54 5.72 -7.45
N ASN A 43 12.48 5.55 -6.13
CA ASN A 43 13.67 5.65 -5.29
C ASN A 43 14.68 4.53 -5.56
N LYS A 44 14.21 3.33 -5.91
CA LYS A 44 15.07 2.20 -6.26
C LYS A 44 15.76 2.42 -7.61
N GLU A 45 15.11 3.05 -8.58
CA GLU A 45 15.71 3.42 -9.87
C GLU A 45 16.81 4.47 -9.70
N LYS A 46 16.56 5.54 -8.93
CA LYS A 46 17.57 6.56 -8.61
C LYS A 46 18.83 6.00 -7.95
N LEU A 47 18.72 4.92 -7.19
CA LEU A 47 19.87 4.26 -6.56
C LEU A 47 20.70 3.43 -7.53
N LYS A 48 20.17 3.07 -8.72
CA LYS A 48 20.91 2.35 -9.76
C LYS A 48 21.70 3.28 -10.70
N GLU A 49 21.33 4.56 -10.74
CA GLU A 49 22.00 5.58 -11.55
C GLU A 49 23.20 6.24 -10.84
N LYS A 50 23.45 5.86 -9.58
CA LYS A 50 24.61 6.30 -8.77
C LYS A 50 25.64 5.18 -8.66
#